data_AF-A0A955NSW8-F1
#
_entry.id   AF-A0A955NSW8-F1
#
_cell.length_a   1.000
_cell.length_b   1.000
_cell.length_c   1.000
_cell.angle_alpha   90.00
_cell.angle_beta   90.00
_cell.angle_gamma   90.00
#
_symmetry.space_group_name_H-M   'P 1'
#
loop_
_entity.id
_entity.type
_entity.pdbx_description
1 polymer ?
#
loop_
_entity_poly.entity_id
_entity_poly.type
_entity_poly.pdbx_seq_one_letter_code
_entity_poly.pdbx_strand_id
1 'polypeptide(L)'
;MKWTHRIALFGLLIFFLIPNAFSEEVRIVRDHYGIPHIFADTDEGAAYGLGYAQAEDRLEQILQNYRTAEGTLSEALGPDYFQHDYRQRVWRHRDIAKKKYPEISAKCRG
;
A
#
# COMPACT_ATOMS: atom_id res chain seq x y z
N MET A 1 -25.73 43.00 20.38
CA MET A 1 -25.09 41.77 20.89
C MET A 1 -25.43 40.55 20.02
N LYS A 2 -25.19 40.59 18.69
CA LYS A 2 -25.55 39.51 17.74
C LYS A 2 -24.33 38.85 17.05
N TRP A 3 -23.12 39.30 17.38
CA TRP A 3 -21.88 38.90 16.69
C TRP A 3 -21.16 37.73 17.35
N THR A 4 -21.34 37.54 18.66
CA THR A 4 -20.73 36.46 19.46
C THR A 4 -21.19 35.07 19.01
N HIS A 5 -22.45 34.90 18.62
CA HIS A 5 -22.96 33.63 18.13
C HIS A 5 -22.42 33.25 16.74
N ARG A 6 -22.09 34.22 15.89
CA ARG A 6 -21.59 33.95 14.52
C ARG A 6 -20.14 33.45 14.52
N ILE A 7 -19.32 33.92 15.46
CA ILE A 7 -17.93 33.46 15.65
C ILE A 7 -17.91 32.05 16.26
N ALA A 8 -18.78 31.78 17.25
CA ALA A 8 -18.90 30.45 17.85
C ALA A 8 -19.38 29.39 16.85
N LEU A 9 -20.33 29.73 15.97
CA LEU A 9 -20.80 28.85 14.88
C LEU A 9 -19.69 28.55 13.86
N PHE A 10 -18.82 29.52 13.56
CA PHE A 10 -17.69 29.31 12.65
C PHE A 10 -16.61 28.40 13.27
N GLY A 11 -16.30 28.57 14.57
CA GLY A 11 -15.37 27.70 15.29
C GLY A 11 -15.87 26.27 15.43
N LEU A 12 -17.18 26.08 15.66
CA LEU A 12 -17.81 24.75 15.70
C LEU A 12 -17.78 24.06 14.33
N LEU A 13 -17.95 24.82 13.25
CA LEU A 13 -17.88 24.29 11.88
C LEU A 13 -16.46 23.81 11.52
N ILE A 14 -15.42 24.52 11.98
CA ILE A 14 -14.01 24.13 11.76
C ILE A 14 -13.67 22.85 12.53
N PHE A 15 -14.19 22.67 13.75
CA PHE A 15 -13.96 21.45 14.54
C PHE A 15 -14.57 20.19 13.91
N PHE A 16 -15.71 20.33 13.22
CA PHE A 16 -16.35 19.22 12.50
C PHE A 16 -15.75 18.96 11.10
N LEU A 17 -14.98 19.91 10.56
CA LEU A 17 -14.34 19.79 9.25
C LEU A 17 -12.95 19.12 9.30
N ILE A 18 -12.40 18.90 10.49
CA ILE A 18 -11.13 18.20 10.67
C ILE A 18 -11.46 16.71 10.81
N PRO A 19 -11.25 15.88 9.78
CA PRO A 19 -11.37 14.43 9.96
C PRO A 19 -10.32 14.01 10.99
N ASN A 20 -10.79 13.43 12.10
CA ASN A 20 -9.94 12.71 13.05
C ASN A 20 -9.50 11.39 12.40
N ALA A 21 -8.58 11.47 11.44
CA ALA A 21 -7.86 10.30 10.96
C ALA A 21 -6.73 10.02 11.95
N PHE A 22 -7.04 9.34 13.06
CA PHE A 22 -5.99 8.74 13.88
C PHE A 22 -5.46 7.52 13.10
N SER A 23 -4.28 7.68 12.50
CA SER A 23 -3.51 6.55 11.99
C SER A 23 -3.02 5.73 13.17
N GLU A 24 -3.10 4.41 13.07
CA GLU A 24 -2.42 3.51 13.98
C GLU A 24 -0.91 3.76 13.95
N GLU A 25 -0.26 3.63 15.10
CA GLU A 25 1.19 3.68 15.21
C GLU A 25 1.78 2.29 14.95
N VAL A 26 2.59 2.17 13.88
CA VAL A 26 3.31 0.94 13.55
C VAL A 26 4.79 1.14 13.85
N ARG A 27 5.37 0.26 14.68
CA ARG A 27 6.77 0.36 15.10
C ARG A 27 7.61 -0.76 14.50
N ILE A 28 8.65 -0.38 13.76
CA ILE A 28 9.60 -1.31 13.14
C ILE A 28 10.93 -1.20 13.89
N VAL A 29 11.38 -2.29 14.49
CA VAL A 29 12.65 -2.39 15.20
C VAL A 29 13.54 -3.37 14.45
N ARG A 30 14.75 -2.96 14.10
CA ARG A 30 15.71 -3.84 13.42
C ARG A 30 16.74 -4.39 14.40
N ASP A 31 17.04 -5.68 14.27
CA ASP A 31 18.09 -6.32 15.05
C ASP A 31 19.50 -6.00 14.51
N HIS A 32 20.53 -6.63 15.08
CA HIS A 32 21.92 -6.44 14.66
C HIS A 32 22.18 -6.86 13.20
N TYR A 33 21.38 -7.77 12.65
CA TYR A 33 21.50 -8.26 11.28
C TYR A 33 20.58 -7.51 10.30
N GLY A 34 19.85 -6.50 10.79
CA GLY A 34 18.91 -5.71 10.00
C GLY A 34 17.54 -6.36 9.79
N ILE A 35 17.25 -7.48 10.48
CA ILE A 35 15.96 -8.19 10.38
C ILE A 35 14.88 -7.32 11.04
N PRO A 36 13.80 -6.96 10.32
CA PRO A 36 12.74 -6.13 10.86
C PRO A 36 11.78 -6.93 11.75
N HIS A 37 11.62 -6.48 12.99
CA HIS A 37 10.56 -6.88 13.90
C HIS A 37 9.48 -5.79 13.91
N ILE A 38 8.27 -6.15 13.49
CA ILE A 38 7.15 -5.20 13.29
C ILE A 38 6.14 -5.39 14.43
N PHE A 39 5.78 -4.28 15.07
CA PHE A 39 4.77 -4.23 16.13
C PHE A 39 3.64 -3.30 15.69
N ALA A 40 2.42 -3.80 15.77
CA ALA A 40 1.17 -3.11 15.44
C ALA A 40 0.05 -3.69 16.31
N ASP A 41 -1.00 -2.91 16.54
CA ASP A 41 -2.20 -3.30 17.28
C ASP A 41 -3.21 -4.03 16.38
N THR A 42 -3.14 -3.84 15.05
CA THR A 42 -4.01 -4.49 14.06
C THR A 42 -3.24 -5.34 13.04
N ASP A 43 -3.95 -6.30 12.42
CA ASP A 43 -3.38 -7.13 11.34
C ASP A 43 -3.04 -6.25 10.12
N GLU A 44 -3.85 -5.21 9.87
CA GLU A 44 -3.68 -4.22 8.81
C GLU A 44 -2.42 -3.38 9.02
N GLY A 45 -2.20 -2.90 10.25
CA GLY A 45 -1.00 -2.17 10.65
C GLY A 45 0.27 -3.03 10.53
N ALA A 46 0.18 -4.30 10.93
CA ALA A 46 1.28 -5.25 10.79
C ALA A 46 1.61 -5.53 9.31
N ALA A 47 0.59 -5.73 8.46
CA ALA A 47 0.77 -5.92 7.03
C ALA A 47 1.37 -4.68 6.34
N TYR A 48 0.94 -3.48 6.77
CA TYR A 48 1.52 -2.22 6.29
C TYR A 48 3.01 -2.10 6.67
N GLY A 49 3.35 -2.34 7.95
CA GLY A 49 4.74 -2.33 8.41
C GLY A 49 5.62 -3.36 7.70
N LEU A 50 5.07 -4.53 7.38
CA LEU A 50 5.77 -5.57 6.61
C LEU A 50 6.08 -5.09 5.20
N GLY A 51 5.08 -4.54 4.49
CA GLY A 51 5.28 -4.00 3.15
C GLY A 51 6.30 -2.85 3.14
N TYR A 52 6.25 -1.99 4.16
CA TYR A 52 7.20 -0.88 4.31
C TYR A 52 8.65 -1.38 4.50
N ALA A 53 8.88 -2.28 5.46
CA ALA A 53 10.22 -2.84 5.70
C ALA A 53 10.76 -3.59 4.47
N GLN A 54 9.92 -4.34 3.76
CA GLN A 54 10.31 -5.00 2.51
C GLN A 54 10.71 -3.99 1.42
N ALA A 55 9.98 -2.89 1.30
CA ALA A 55 10.29 -1.84 0.35
C ALA A 55 11.62 -1.14 0.69
N GLU A 56 11.89 -0.84 1.97
CA GLU A 56 13.18 -0.28 2.39
C GLU A 56 14.36 -1.15 1.95
N ASP A 57 14.23 -2.47 2.09
CA ASP A 57 15.34 -3.40 1.82
C ASP A 57 15.48 -3.79 0.35
N ARG A 58 14.35 -3.95 -0.36
CA ARG A 58 14.30 -4.65 -1.66
C ARG A 58 13.37 -3.95 -2.68
N LEU A 59 13.23 -2.63 -2.62
CA LEU A 59 12.34 -1.87 -3.52
C LEU A 59 12.49 -2.27 -4.99
N GLU A 60 13.72 -2.33 -5.49
CA GLU A 60 13.99 -2.64 -6.88
C GLU A 60 13.44 -4.02 -7.28
N GLN A 61 13.65 -5.04 -6.44
CA GLN A 61 13.17 -6.40 -6.69
C GLN A 61 11.64 -6.46 -6.67
N ILE A 62 10.99 -5.72 -5.75
CA ILE A 62 9.53 -5.61 -5.69
C ILE A 62 9.00 -5.00 -7.00
N LEU A 63 9.59 -3.90 -7.47
CA LEU A 63 9.17 -3.23 -8.70
C LEU A 63 9.44 -4.08 -9.94
N GLN A 64 10.56 -4.79 -10.00
CA GLN A 64 10.85 -5.74 -11.08
C GLN A 64 9.82 -6.88 -11.10
N ASN A 65 9.48 -7.45 -9.94
CA ASN A 65 8.45 -8.49 -9.83
C ASN A 65 7.08 -7.98 -10.28
N TYR A 66 6.72 -6.74 -9.90
CA TYR A 66 5.48 -6.12 -10.34
C TYR A 66 5.42 -5.96 -11.87
N ARG A 67 6.48 -5.43 -12.47
CA ARG A 67 6.58 -5.29 -13.94
C ARG A 67 6.63 -6.64 -14.66
N THR A 68 7.26 -7.65 -14.05
CA THR A 68 7.29 -9.03 -14.54
C THR A 68 5.87 -9.59 -14.62
N ALA A 69 5.10 -9.49 -13.53
CA ALA A 69 3.73 -10.00 -13.49
C ALA A 69 2.77 -9.25 -14.43
N GLU A 70 2.98 -7.94 -14.60
CA GLU A 70 2.21 -7.10 -15.53
C GLU A 70 2.62 -7.30 -17.01
N GLY A 71 3.84 -7.80 -17.24
CA GLY A 71 4.44 -7.92 -18.57
C GLY A 71 4.88 -6.58 -19.16
N THR A 72 5.41 -5.67 -18.34
CA THR A 72 5.92 -4.34 -18.71
C THR A 72 7.40 -4.17 -18.30
N LEU A 73 8.14 -5.27 -18.22
CA LEU A 73 9.54 -5.26 -17.80
C LEU A 73 10.44 -4.62 -18.87
N SER A 74 10.10 -4.78 -20.15
CA SER A 74 10.83 -4.19 -21.28
C SER A 74 10.84 -2.66 -21.28
N GLU A 75 9.85 -2.01 -20.67
CA GLU A 75 9.82 -0.55 -20.50
C GLU A 75 10.94 -0.04 -19.60
N ALA A 76 11.41 -0.86 -18.66
CA ALA A 76 12.43 -0.50 -17.68
C ALA A 76 13.82 -1.06 -18.03
N LEU A 77 13.89 -2.31 -18.50
CA LEU A 77 15.15 -3.03 -18.74
C LEU A 77 15.52 -3.17 -20.23
N GLY A 78 14.66 -2.72 -21.14
CA GLY A 78 14.94 -2.67 -22.57
C GLY A 78 14.28 -3.79 -23.39
N PRO A 79 14.49 -3.75 -24.73
CA PRO A 79 13.74 -4.56 -25.69
C PRO A 79 13.99 -6.07 -25.60
N ASP A 80 15.11 -6.50 -25.01
CA ASP A 80 15.45 -7.93 -24.84
C ASP A 80 14.39 -8.69 -24.01
N TYR A 81 13.65 -7.98 -23.16
CA TYR A 81 12.58 -8.54 -22.35
C TYR A 81 11.22 -8.63 -23.07
N PHE A 82 11.13 -8.25 -24.34
CA PHE A 82 9.88 -8.28 -25.11
C PHE A 82 9.21 -9.67 -25.12
N GLN A 83 9.99 -10.73 -25.36
CA GLN A 83 9.47 -12.10 -25.37
C GLN A 83 8.98 -12.55 -23.99
N HIS A 84 9.63 -12.05 -22.94
CA HIS A 84 9.19 -12.30 -21.58
C HIS A 84 7.83 -11.61 -21.32
N ASP A 85 7.74 -10.32 -21.61
CA ASP A 85 6.51 -9.54 -21.47
C ASP A 85 5.34 -10.12 -22.26
N TYR A 86 5.59 -10.58 -23.49
CA TYR A 86 4.59 -11.26 -24.31
C TYR A 86 4.00 -12.48 -23.59
N ARG A 87 4.85 -13.37 -23.05
CA ARG A 87 4.39 -14.57 -22.33
C ARG A 87 3.57 -14.22 -21.08
N GLN A 88 4.01 -13.23 -20.30
CA GLN A 88 3.32 -12.81 -19.09
C GLN A 88 1.91 -12.27 -19.40
N ARG A 89 1.78 -11.51 -20.50
CA ARG A 89 0.47 -11.03 -20.97
C ARG A 89 -0.43 -12.14 -21.49
N VAL A 90 0.14 -13.19 -22.12
CA VAL A 90 -0.63 -14.38 -22.53
C VAL A 90 -1.22 -15.11 -21.32
N TRP A 91 -0.53 -15.14 -20.18
CA TRP A 91 -1.06 -15.73 -18.94
C TRP A 91 -2.10 -14.87 -18.23
N ARG A 92 -2.17 -13.57 -18.56
CA ARG A 92 -3.21 -12.64 -18.07
C ARG A 92 -3.29 -12.57 -16.54
N HIS A 93 -2.13 -12.57 -15.86
CA HIS A 93 -2.06 -12.55 -14.40
C HIS A 93 -2.92 -11.43 -13.78
N ARG A 94 -2.82 -10.22 -14.32
CA ARG A 94 -3.59 -9.06 -13.83
C ARG A 94 -5.11 -9.27 -13.91
N ASP A 95 -5.60 -9.73 -15.07
CA ASP A 95 -7.03 -9.93 -15.29
C ASP A 95 -7.59 -11.00 -14.36
N ILE A 96 -6.85 -12.12 -14.21
CA ILE A 96 -7.24 -13.23 -13.36
C ILE A 96 -7.23 -12.79 -11.90
N ALA A 97 -6.19 -12.07 -11.46
CA ALA A 97 -6.10 -11.54 -10.10
C ALA A 97 -7.29 -10.61 -9.78
N LYS A 98 -7.61 -9.66 -10.67
CA LYS A 98 -8.77 -8.77 -10.52
C LYS A 98 -10.10 -9.54 -10.47
N LYS A 99 -10.27 -10.53 -11.34
CA LYS A 99 -11.49 -11.34 -11.39
C LYS A 99 -11.71 -12.14 -10.11
N LYS A 100 -10.64 -12.70 -9.54
CA LYS A 100 -10.70 -13.54 -8.33
C LYS A 100 -10.63 -12.74 -7.03
N TYR A 101 -10.16 -11.49 -7.05
CA TYR A 101 -10.04 -10.67 -5.85
C TYR A 101 -11.32 -10.63 -4.99
N PRO A 102 -12.56 -10.51 -5.55
CA PRO A 102 -13.78 -10.51 -4.74
C PRO A 102 -14.09 -11.84 -4.04
N GLU A 103 -13.53 -12.96 -4.50
CA GLU A 103 -13.71 -14.30 -3.92
C GLU A 103 -12.88 -14.49 -2.64
N ILE A 104 -11.89 -13.62 -2.41
CA ILE A 104 -11.00 -13.66 -1.26
C ILE A 104 -11.76 -13.21 0.00
N SER A 105 -11.49 -13.87 1.13
CA SER A 105 -12.08 -13.52 2.43
C SER A 105 -11.85 -12.04 2.75
N ALA A 106 -12.79 -11.42 3.49
CA ALA A 106 -12.67 -10.01 3.88
C ALA A 106 -11.34 -9.75 4.61
N LYS A 107 -10.94 -10.65 5.52
CA LYS A 107 -9.69 -10.60 6.27
C LYS A 107 -8.42 -10.55 5.40
N CYS A 108 -8.44 -11.15 4.20
CA CYS A 108 -7.26 -11.16 3.33
C CYS A 108 -7.26 -10.02 2.29
N ARG A 109 -8.30 -9.17 2.27
CA ARG A 109 -8.42 -8.03 1.33
C ARG A 109 -8.07 -6.68 1.96
N GLY A 110 -8.16 -6.60 3.28
CA GLY A 110 -7.81 -5.48 4.14
C GLY A 110 -7.50 -6.09 5.48
#